data_AF-A0A496PDR1-F1
#
_entry.id   AF-A0A496PDR1-F1
#
_cell.length_a   1.000
_cell.length_b   1.000
_cell.length_c   1.000
_cell.angle_alpha   90.00
_cell.angle_beta   90.00
_cell.angle_gamma   90.00
#
_symmetry.space_group_name_H-M   'P 1'
#
loop_
_entity.id
_entity.type
_entity.pdbx_description
1 polymer ?
#
loop_
_entity_poly.entity_id
_entity_poly.type
_entity_poly.pdbx_seq_one_letter_code
_entity_poly.pdbx_strand_id
1 'polypeptide(L)'
;MEVIAFVGGSGTGKSHRALVLAHENSVECIIDDGILIHDNKIVAGFSAKKESSRLKAVRRAIFQDPVQVKEVRSQLDAINPNRLMIIGTSDNMVKKITKALGLQEPDRYIRIEDVA
;
A
#
# COMPACT_ATOMS: atom_id res chain seq x y z
N MET A 1 -3.33 5.06 14.31
CA MET A 1 -3.22 4.07 13.22
C MET A 1 -1.82 3.49 13.25
N GLU A 2 -1.68 2.17 13.39
CA GLU A 2 -0.43 1.42 13.17
C GLU A 2 -0.24 1.18 11.66
N VAL A 3 0.98 1.42 11.16
CA VAL A 3 1.38 1.25 9.75
C VAL A 3 2.35 0.08 9.65
N ILE A 4 1.95 -0.96 8.91
CA ILE A 4 2.73 -2.18 8.70
C ILE A 4 3.24 -2.20 7.27
N ALA A 5 4.55 -2.33 7.06
CA ALA A 5 5.11 -2.53 5.74
C ALA A 5 5.19 -4.02 5.41
N PHE A 6 4.70 -4.44 4.24
CA PHE A 6 4.95 -5.77 3.70
C PHE A 6 5.84 -5.66 2.45
N VAL A 7 7.09 -6.10 2.56
CA VAL A 7 8.15 -5.81 1.59
C VAL A 7 8.74 -7.08 0.98
N GLY A 8 9.03 -7.04 -0.31
CA GLY A 8 9.74 -8.12 -1.01
C GLY A 8 9.89 -7.86 -2.50
N GLY A 9 10.85 -8.51 -3.15
CA GLY A 9 11.17 -8.31 -4.57
C GLY A 9 9.98 -8.50 -5.52
N SER A 10 10.03 -7.97 -6.75
CA SER A 10 8.97 -8.22 -7.73
C SER A 10 8.84 -9.71 -8.05
N GLY A 11 7.63 -10.22 -8.28
CA GLY A 11 7.39 -11.63 -8.62
C GLY A 11 7.38 -12.61 -7.45
N THR A 12 7.55 -12.16 -6.20
CA THR A 12 7.60 -13.04 -5.02
C THR A 12 6.23 -13.49 -4.48
N GLY A 13 5.11 -13.13 -5.14
CA GLY A 13 3.76 -13.52 -4.69
C GLY A 13 3.14 -12.64 -3.59
N LYS A 14 3.73 -11.47 -3.27
CA LYS A 14 3.25 -10.55 -2.22
C LYS A 14 1.76 -10.25 -2.27
N SER A 15 1.20 -9.86 -3.42
CA SER A 15 -0.21 -9.48 -3.50
C SER A 15 -1.16 -10.61 -3.08
N HIS A 16 -0.78 -11.88 -3.30
CA HIS A 16 -1.57 -13.03 -2.85
C HIS A 16 -1.41 -13.26 -1.33
N ARG A 17 -0.17 -13.22 -0.83
CA ARG A 17 0.13 -13.43 0.59
C ARG A 17 -0.34 -12.28 1.48
N ALA A 18 -0.45 -11.07 0.94
CA ALA A 18 -0.81 -9.88 1.67
C ALA A 18 -2.21 -9.96 2.28
N LEU A 19 -3.17 -10.61 1.63
CA LEU A 19 -4.52 -10.79 2.20
C LEU A 19 -4.47 -11.69 3.44
N VAL A 20 -3.68 -12.76 3.40
CA VAL A 20 -3.47 -13.65 4.55
C VAL A 20 -2.80 -12.91 5.69
N LEU A 21 -1.69 -12.22 5.41
CA LEU A 21 -0.97 -11.43 6.42
C LEU A 21 -1.81 -10.28 6.98
N ALA A 22 -2.61 -9.62 6.15
CA ALA A 22 -3.53 -8.58 6.59
C ALA A 22 -4.54 -9.15 7.58
N HIS A 23 -5.13 -10.31 7.29
CA HIS A 23 -6.03 -10.98 8.21
C HIS A 23 -5.34 -11.38 9.52
N GLU A 24 -4.17 -12.03 9.46
CA GLU A 24 -3.39 -12.45 10.64
C GLU A 24 -2.95 -11.27 11.52
N ASN A 25 -2.71 -10.10 10.90
CA ASN A 25 -2.32 -8.89 11.61
C ASN A 25 -3.49 -7.95 11.92
N SER A 26 -4.75 -8.37 11.70
CA SER A 26 -5.94 -7.54 11.92
C SER A 26 -5.84 -6.17 11.23
N VAL A 27 -5.39 -6.17 9.98
CA VAL A 27 -5.28 -5.00 9.11
C VAL A 27 -6.62 -4.74 8.46
N GLU A 28 -7.07 -3.49 8.56
CA GLU A 28 -8.37 -3.05 8.02
C GLU A 28 -8.21 -2.54 6.59
N CYS A 29 -7.10 -1.85 6.31
CA CYS A 29 -6.82 -1.25 5.00
C CYS A 29 -5.49 -1.73 4.41
N ILE A 30 -5.44 -1.88 3.09
CA ILE A 30 -4.21 -2.22 2.33
C ILE A 30 -3.97 -1.17 1.25
N ILE A 31 -2.74 -0.67 1.18
CA ILE A 31 -2.21 0.09 0.04
C ILE A 31 -1.35 -0.84 -0.82
N ASP A 32 -1.69 -0.97 -2.10
CA ASP A 32 -0.93 -1.74 -3.09
C ASP A 32 -0.95 -0.99 -4.43
N ASP A 33 0.18 -0.86 -5.13
CA ASP A 33 0.25 -0.35 -6.51
C ASP A 33 -0.62 0.89 -6.82
N GLY A 34 -0.76 1.83 -5.88
CA GLY A 34 -1.54 3.06 -6.07
C GLY A 34 -3.04 2.99 -5.77
N ILE A 35 -3.54 1.89 -5.20
CA ILE A 35 -4.92 1.74 -4.73
C ILE A 35 -5.00 1.58 -3.22
N LEU A 36 -6.13 1.98 -2.66
CA LEU A 36 -6.56 1.67 -1.29
C LEU A 36 -7.64 0.60 -1.34
N ILE A 37 -7.43 -0.46 -0.57
CA ILE A 37 -8.35 -1.59 -0.43
C ILE A 37 -8.86 -1.62 1.00
N HIS A 38 -10.19 -1.72 1.16
CA HIS A 38 -10.89 -1.91 2.43
C HIS A 38 -12.04 -2.90 2.19
N ASP A 39 -12.27 -3.85 3.10
CA ASP A 39 -13.27 -4.92 2.95
C ASP A 39 -13.20 -5.65 1.59
N ASN A 40 -11.98 -6.00 1.15
CA ASN A 40 -11.71 -6.64 -0.15
C ASN A 40 -12.19 -5.85 -1.38
N LYS A 41 -12.47 -4.55 -1.24
CA LYS A 41 -12.87 -3.66 -2.33
C LYS A 41 -11.87 -2.54 -2.51
N ILE A 42 -11.62 -2.16 -3.76
CA ILE A 42 -10.89 -0.92 -4.06
C ILE A 42 -11.83 0.24 -3.72
N VAL A 43 -11.47 1.04 -2.72
CA VAL A 43 -12.29 2.14 -2.22
C VAL A 43 -11.77 3.52 -2.62
N ALA A 44 -10.50 3.61 -3.06
CA ALA A 44 -9.91 4.82 -3.63
C ALA A 44 -8.66 4.52 -4.47
N GLY A 45 -8.32 5.48 -5.32
CA GLY A 45 -7.09 5.50 -6.09
C GLY A 45 -7.16 4.67 -7.37
N PHE A 46 -6.04 4.63 -8.06
CA PHE A 46 -5.96 4.07 -9.41
C PHE A 46 -4.77 3.13 -9.52
N SER A 47 -5.02 1.90 -9.97
CA SER A 47 -3.96 0.89 -10.01
C SER A 47 -2.91 1.23 -11.07
N ALA A 48 -1.64 1.16 -10.67
CA ALA A 48 -0.48 1.25 -11.54
C ALA A 48 -0.50 0.21 -12.67
N LYS A 49 -1.18 -0.93 -12.47
CA LYS A 49 -1.35 -1.99 -13.50
C LYS A 49 -2.17 -1.54 -14.71
N LYS A 50 -2.94 -0.46 -14.59
CA LYS A 50 -3.76 0.11 -15.66
C LYS A 50 -3.06 1.24 -16.43
N GLU A 51 -1.82 1.58 -16.05
CA GLU A 51 -1.08 2.66 -16.70
C GLU A 51 -0.51 2.26 -18.06
N SER A 52 -0.49 3.20 -19.00
CA SER A 52 -0.05 2.95 -20.39
C SER A 52 1.48 2.89 -20.57
N SER A 53 2.25 3.31 -19.57
CA SER A 53 3.71 3.23 -19.62
C SER A 53 4.32 2.89 -18.26
N ARG A 54 5.48 2.24 -18.30
CA ARG A 54 6.23 1.85 -17.09
C ARG A 54 6.54 3.03 -16.18
N LEU A 55 6.91 4.18 -16.75
CA LEU A 55 7.19 5.38 -15.96
C LEU A 55 5.94 5.85 -15.21
N LYS A 56 4.78 5.90 -15.88
CA LYS A 56 3.52 6.28 -15.24
C LYS A 56 3.10 5.28 -14.17
N ALA A 57 3.24 3.98 -14.44
CA ALA A 57 2.99 2.92 -13.46
C ALA A 57 3.82 3.11 -12.18
N VAL A 58 5.11 3.38 -12.32
CA VAL A 58 5.98 3.65 -11.16
C VAL A 58 5.49 4.87 -10.39
N ARG A 59 5.25 6.01 -11.06
CA ARG A 59 4.77 7.24 -10.42
C ARG A 59 3.46 7.02 -9.67
N ARG A 60 2.54 6.25 -10.25
CA ARG A 60 1.24 5.90 -9.67
C ARG A 60 1.40 5.01 -8.43
N ALA A 61 2.27 4.01 -8.49
CA ALA A 61 2.53 3.09 -7.37
C ALA A 61 3.15 3.79 -6.15
N ILE A 62 3.96 4.84 -6.35
CA ILE A 62 4.55 5.63 -5.27
C ILE A 62 3.80 6.94 -4.97
N PHE A 63 2.55 7.07 -5.44
CA PHE A 63 1.66 8.19 -5.13
C PHE A 63 2.23 9.58 -5.49
N GLN A 64 2.77 9.72 -6.70
CA GLN A 64 3.22 11.03 -7.22
C GLN A 64 2.12 11.86 -7.90
N ASP A 65 0.91 11.30 -8.05
CA ASP A 65 -0.23 12.01 -8.60
C ASP A 65 -1.00 12.71 -7.46
N PRO A 66 -1.05 14.05 -7.42
CA PRO A 66 -1.68 14.78 -6.31
C PRO A 66 -3.19 14.54 -6.21
N VAL A 67 -3.86 14.21 -7.33
CA VAL A 67 -5.29 13.90 -7.34
C VAL A 67 -5.53 12.56 -6.64
N GLN A 68 -4.75 11.55 -7.00
CA GLN A 68 -4.76 10.23 -6.37
C GLN A 68 -4.44 10.33 -4.86
N VAL A 69 -3.43 11.11 -4.49
CA VAL A 69 -3.05 11.33 -3.07
C VAL A 69 -4.23 11.91 -2.30
N LYS A 70 -4.88 12.95 -2.83
CA LYS A 70 -6.03 13.58 -2.18
C LYS A 70 -7.20 12.61 -2.00
N GLU A 71 -7.51 11.84 -3.04
CA GLU A 71 -8.58 10.84 -3.02
C GLU A 71 -8.33 9.76 -1.96
N VAL A 72 -7.14 9.16 -1.98
CA VAL A 72 -6.78 8.08 -1.05
C VAL A 72 -6.68 8.58 0.38
N ARG A 73 -6.12 9.77 0.60
CA ARG A 73 -6.10 10.39 1.94
C ARG A 73 -7.51 10.65 2.46
N SER A 74 -8.39 11.23 1.65
CA SER A 74 -9.77 11.49 2.04
C SER A 74 -10.49 10.21 2.46
N GLN A 75 -10.22 9.08 1.79
CA GLN A 75 -10.81 7.81 2.20
C GLN A 75 -10.16 7.18 3.42
N LEU A 76 -8.84 7.30 3.59
CA LEU A 76 -8.17 6.89 4.84
C LEU A 76 -8.72 7.67 6.04
N ASP A 77 -8.95 8.97 5.89
CA ASP A 77 -9.51 9.82 6.95
C ASP A 77 -10.96 9.45 7.28
N ALA A 78 -11.76 9.06 6.28
CA ALA A 78 -13.15 8.63 6.46
C ALA A 78 -13.28 7.24 7.09
N ILE A 79 -12.43 6.29 6.68
CA ILE A 79 -12.39 4.93 7.24
C ILE A 79 -11.77 4.95 8.64
N ASN A 80 -10.74 5.79 8.85
CA ASN A 80 -9.96 5.92 10.08
C ASN A 80 -9.51 4.55 10.65
N PRO A 81 -8.77 3.74 9.88
CA PRO A 81 -8.44 2.38 10.28
C PRO A 81 -7.46 2.35 11.46
N ASN A 82 -7.61 1.37 12.36
CA ASN A 82 -6.61 1.20 13.43
C ASN A 82 -5.30 0.67 12.87
N ARG A 83 -5.35 -0.16 11.81
CA ARG A 83 -4.20 -0.78 11.15
C ARG A 83 -4.26 -0.68 9.63
N LEU A 84 -3.14 -0.22 9.07
CA LEU A 84 -2.92 -0.06 7.63
C LEU A 84 -1.70 -0.89 7.22
N MET A 85 -1.83 -1.70 6.18
CA MET A 85 -0.68 -2.35 5.53
C MET A 85 -0.32 -1.63 4.24
N ILE A 86 0.98 -1.43 4.00
CA ILE A 86 1.51 -0.90 2.75
C ILE A 86 2.41 -1.95 2.12
N ILE A 87 2.06 -2.38 0.91
CA ILE A 87 2.84 -3.34 0.14
C ILE A 87 3.86 -2.59 -0.71
N GLY A 88 5.11 -3.04 -0.69
CA GLY A 88 6.18 -2.43 -1.46
C GLY A 88 7.23 -3.42 -1.93
N THR A 89 8.05 -2.99 -2.90
CA THR A 89 9.20 -3.77 -3.37
C THR A 89 10.48 -3.50 -2.59
N SER A 90 10.51 -2.42 -1.81
CA SER A 90 11.63 -2.02 -0.96
C SER A 90 11.16 -1.07 0.13
N ASP A 91 11.97 -0.91 1.17
CA ASP A 91 11.69 0.03 2.27
C ASP A 91 11.59 1.46 1.75
N ASN A 92 12.48 1.82 0.83
CA ASN A 92 12.46 3.13 0.18
C ASN A 92 11.14 3.37 -0.57
N MET A 93 10.57 2.35 -1.22
CA MET A 93 9.26 2.47 -1.85
C MET A 93 8.17 2.76 -0.81
N VAL A 94 8.13 2.00 0.29
CA VAL A 94 7.14 2.20 1.36
C VAL A 94 7.30 3.57 2.04
N LYS A 95 8.52 4.02 2.29
CA LYS A 95 8.81 5.36 2.82
C LYS A 95 8.34 6.48 1.88
N LYS A 96 8.45 6.29 0.57
CA LYS A 96 7.90 7.25 -0.40
C LYS A 96 6.38 7.30 -0.35
N ILE A 97 5.72 6.14 -0.26
CA ILE A 97 4.26 6.04 -0.18
C ILE A 97 3.74 6.71 1.10
N THR A 98 4.30 6.37 2.27
CA THR A 98 3.93 6.98 3.56
C THR A 98 4.12 8.49 3.54
N LYS A 99 5.26 8.98 3.05
CA LYS A 99 5.51 10.42 2.89
C LYS A 99 4.50 11.10 1.96
N ALA A 100 4.22 10.51 0.79
CA ALA A 100 3.28 11.07 -0.18
C ALA A 100 1.85 11.13 0.38
N LEU A 101 1.44 10.09 1.10
CA LEU A 101 0.16 10.03 1.79
C LEU A 101 0.17 10.76 3.14
N GLY A 102 1.27 11.42 3.53
CA GLY A 102 1.48 12.12 4.80
C GLY A 102 1.09 11.29 6.02
N LEU A 103 1.55 10.05 6.04
CA LEU A 103 1.43 9.07 7.12
C LEU A 103 2.76 8.97 7.88
N GLN A 104 2.73 8.37 9.08
CA GLN A 104 3.96 8.00 9.78
C GLN A 104 4.77 6.95 9.00
N GLU A 105 6.08 6.88 9.26
CA GLU A 105 6.88 5.75 8.77
C GLU A 105 6.33 4.43 9.35
N PRO A 106 6.53 3.28 8.66
CA PRO A 106 6.03 2.00 9.16
C PRO A 106 6.55 1.67 10.56
N ASP A 107 5.65 1.30 11.45
CA ASP A 107 5.95 0.85 12.82
C ASP A 107 6.73 -0.48 12.81
N ARG A 108 6.51 -1.31 11.78
CA ARG A 108 7.25 -2.56 11.55
C ARG A 108 7.25 -2.99 10.08
N TYR A 109 8.23 -3.83 9.75
CA TYR A 109 8.41 -4.41 8.43
C TYR A 109 8.27 -5.92 8.51
N ILE A 110 7.41 -6.48 7.65
CA ILE A 110 7.30 -7.91 7.39
C ILE A 110 7.95 -8.14 6.02
N ARG A 111 8.92 -9.05 5.95
CA ARG A 111 9.56 -9.43 4.70
C ARG A 111 8.86 -10.64 4.13
N ILE A 112 8.74 -10.73 2.81
CA ILE A 112 8.18 -11.94 2.18
C ILE A 112 9.07 -13.16 2.44
N GLU A 113 10.36 -12.94 2.58
CA GLU A 113 11.37 -13.96 2.88
C GLU A 113 11.18 -14.58 4.28
N ASP A 114 10.50 -13.90 5.21
CA ASP A 114 10.26 -14.38 6.57
C ASP A 114 8.97 -15.22 6.70
N VAL A 115 8.15 -15.27 5.65
CA VAL A 115 6.79 -15.85 5.67
C VAL A 115 6.52 -16.84 4.53
N ALA A 116 7.50 -17.06 3.66
CA ALA A 116 7.47 -17.92 2.49
C ALA A 116 8.16 -19.26 2.76
#